data_AF-A0A357I7F1-F1
#
_entry.id   AF-A0A357I7F1-F1
#
_cell.length_a   1.000
_cell.length_b   1.000
_cell.length_c   1.000
_cell.angle_alpha   90.00
_cell.angle_beta   90.00
_cell.angle_gamma   90.00
#
_symmetry.space_group_name_H-M   'P 1'
#
loop_
_entity.id
_entity.type
_entity.pdbx_description
1 polymer ?
#
loop_
_entity_poly.entity_id
_entity_poly.type
_entity_poly.pdbx_seq_one_letter_code
_entity_poly.pdbx_strand_id
1 'polypeptide(L)'
;MAEREDLLVEIGCEELPAGSVLALAENLGEQLRHTLDAEGFAPGDVQVFATPRRIAALIASVQSQQNDRDIERRGPAVQAAFDDTGAPKPAALGFAKSVGVAVEDLERLKTDKGEWLYYKLVQPGQPLEALLPNMLEKIIAAMPMPKRMRWSDVEVDFLRPVHWVLVKHGADTLSGELMGLPFVGQTRGHRFHAPDALPISHATEYQETLLAQGKVIADFQQRRERVVAAVKADADVFGGRPVMDEDLIDEVTALVEWPVAVTGTFEAEYLDVPKEALIQTMQENQRYFPLLSDDGSLMAGFITVSNIESQQPEMVRHGNERVVRPRLADAKFFWENDLRIARSDLGTWTGALENVTFQRQLGSQGDRVRRIAALAAEIAPLVGADPEEARRAAELCKADLGSEMVYEFPELQGLMGRYYLEAAGESQAVASAAEEHYAPLGPSDDVPTAPVSVAVALADKLDLLTGFWAIDEKPTGSKDPFALAPGGAGGDPAGAGERVETGIGAGAAGPDQGQPGRDGRRRAGGQRRARPVRRAGRGRMRAGAGRGPPRLLPRPAQGLPARPGAAP
;
A
#
# COMPACT_ATOMS: atom_id res chain seq x y z
N MET A 1 -28.31 31.44 13.43
CA MET A 1 -27.06 30.66 13.35
C MET A 1 -27.25 29.65 12.23
N ALA A 2 -26.21 29.27 11.49
CA ALA A 2 -26.34 28.19 10.53
C ALA A 2 -26.66 26.88 11.25
N GLU A 3 -27.40 26.00 10.58
CA GLU A 3 -27.72 24.65 11.04
C GLU A 3 -26.43 23.81 11.10
N ARG A 4 -26.37 22.85 12.02
CA ARG A 4 -25.22 21.99 12.23
C ARG A 4 -25.67 20.54 12.30
N GLU A 5 -25.11 19.74 11.42
CA GLU A 5 -25.39 18.31 11.28
C GLU A 5 -24.09 17.57 10.94
N ASP A 6 -24.10 16.25 11.07
CA ASP A 6 -22.92 15.43 10.79
C ASP A 6 -22.77 15.21 9.27
N LEU A 7 -21.56 15.41 8.75
CA LEU A 7 -21.22 15.23 7.33
C LEU A 7 -20.58 13.86 7.11
N LEU A 8 -21.24 13.01 6.34
CA LEU A 8 -20.72 11.73 5.87
C LEU A 8 -20.25 11.85 4.42
N VAL A 9 -19.04 11.37 4.13
CA VAL A 9 -18.51 11.15 2.78
C VAL A 9 -17.99 9.72 2.67
N GLU A 10 -18.47 8.94 1.71
CA GLU A 10 -17.94 7.62 1.34
C GLU A 10 -17.54 7.60 -0.15
N ILE A 11 -16.36 7.05 -0.44
CA ILE A 11 -15.88 6.75 -1.79
C ILE A 11 -15.80 5.24 -1.94
N GLY A 12 -16.73 4.66 -2.71
CA GLY A 12 -16.83 3.23 -2.93
C GLY A 12 -16.28 2.79 -4.29
N CYS A 13 -15.47 1.73 -4.31
CA CYS A 13 -14.61 1.35 -5.43
C CYS A 13 -14.42 -0.18 -5.57
N GLU A 14 -13.57 -0.58 -6.52
CA GLU A 14 -13.01 -1.93 -6.58
C GLU A 14 -11.94 -2.17 -5.49
N GLU A 15 -11.63 -3.45 -5.23
CA GLU A 15 -10.79 -3.93 -4.13
C GLU A 15 -9.40 -3.26 -4.07
N LEU A 16 -9.23 -2.33 -3.14
CA LEU A 16 -8.02 -1.59 -2.83
C LEU A 16 -6.88 -2.55 -2.38
N PRO A 17 -5.60 -2.19 -2.63
CA PRO A 17 -4.47 -2.87 -2.00
C PRO A 17 -4.57 -2.77 -0.47
N ALA A 18 -4.41 -3.91 0.23
CA ALA A 18 -4.63 -4.03 1.66
C ALA A 18 -3.85 -2.98 2.49
N GLY A 19 -2.53 -2.92 2.31
CA GLY A 19 -1.62 -1.90 2.90
C GLY A 19 -1.81 -0.47 2.39
N SER A 20 -2.99 -0.12 1.84
CA SER A 20 -3.41 1.26 1.56
C SER A 20 -4.82 1.58 2.10
N VAL A 21 -5.60 0.57 2.54
CA VAL A 21 -7.01 0.74 2.93
C VAL A 21 -7.19 1.72 4.08
N LEU A 22 -6.48 1.53 5.20
CA LEU A 22 -6.63 2.36 6.39
C LEU A 22 -6.07 3.78 6.17
N ALA A 23 -4.80 3.89 5.73
CA ALA A 23 -4.13 5.17 5.51
C ALA A 23 -4.85 6.11 4.52
N LEU A 24 -5.55 5.57 3.51
CA LEU A 24 -6.36 6.39 2.60
C LEU A 24 -7.64 6.91 3.27
N ALA A 25 -8.27 6.15 4.17
CA ALA A 25 -9.43 6.59 4.94
C ALA A 25 -9.04 7.63 6.01
N GLU A 26 -7.93 7.41 6.71
CA GLU A 26 -7.35 8.38 7.66
C GLU A 26 -7.01 9.69 6.96
N ASN A 27 -6.33 9.65 5.81
CA ASN A 27 -6.03 10.85 5.04
C ASN A 27 -7.29 11.54 4.51
N LEU A 28 -8.31 10.79 4.06
CA LEU A 28 -9.60 11.37 3.67
C LEU A 28 -10.24 12.15 4.83
N GLY A 29 -10.28 11.56 6.03
CA GLY A 29 -10.87 12.16 7.23
C GLY A 29 -10.09 13.39 7.73
N GLU A 30 -8.76 13.28 7.82
CA GLU A 30 -7.88 14.39 8.20
C GLU A 30 -8.04 15.58 7.24
N GLN A 31 -7.92 15.34 5.94
CA GLN A 31 -7.93 16.39 4.92
C GLN A 31 -9.33 16.99 4.73
N LEU A 32 -10.41 16.22 4.91
CA LEU A 32 -11.77 16.78 4.98
C LEU A 32 -11.91 17.74 6.15
N ARG A 33 -11.55 17.31 7.37
CA ARG A 33 -11.64 18.15 8.58
C ARG A 33 -10.82 19.43 8.45
N HIS A 34 -9.57 19.32 8.01
CA HIS A 34 -8.69 20.47 7.81
C HIS A 34 -9.24 21.44 6.75
N THR A 35 -9.78 20.94 5.64
CA THR A 35 -10.34 21.79 4.59
C THR A 35 -11.65 22.47 5.02
N LEU A 36 -12.52 21.76 5.75
CA LEU A 36 -13.77 22.31 6.30
C LEU A 36 -13.50 23.39 7.35
N ASP A 37 -12.48 23.23 8.20
CA ASP A 37 -12.08 24.23 9.18
C ASP A 37 -11.44 25.47 8.52
N ALA A 38 -10.53 25.27 7.57
CA ALA A 38 -9.91 26.35 6.80
C ALA A 38 -10.93 27.17 5.99
N GLU A 39 -12.00 26.53 5.50
CA GLU A 39 -13.13 27.21 4.84
C GLU A 39 -14.18 27.75 5.84
N GLY A 40 -14.00 27.55 7.14
CA GLY A 40 -14.82 28.17 8.19
C GLY A 40 -16.18 27.51 8.44
N PHE A 41 -16.31 26.21 8.16
CA PHE A 41 -17.47 25.39 8.53
C PHE A 41 -17.41 24.82 9.95
N ALA A 42 -16.28 25.05 10.65
CA ALA A 42 -16.05 24.70 12.06
C ALA A 42 -16.44 23.25 12.43
N PRO A 43 -15.81 22.24 11.78
CA PRO A 43 -16.07 20.82 12.01
C PRO A 43 -15.64 20.35 13.41
N GLY A 44 -16.30 19.32 13.91
CA GLY A 44 -15.96 18.65 15.17
C GLY A 44 -14.92 17.55 15.01
N ASP A 45 -15.19 16.42 15.66
CA ASP A 45 -14.37 15.21 15.58
C ASP A 45 -14.67 14.40 14.31
N VAL A 46 -13.80 13.43 14.01
CA VAL A 46 -13.85 12.60 12.81
C VAL A 46 -13.81 11.13 13.20
N GLN A 47 -14.74 10.34 12.67
CA GLN A 47 -14.64 8.89 12.61
C GLN A 47 -14.34 8.49 11.15
N VAL A 48 -13.40 7.56 10.95
CA VAL A 48 -13.06 7.02 9.63
C VAL A 48 -13.47 5.55 9.52
N PHE A 49 -13.89 5.15 8.33
CA PHE A 49 -14.29 3.79 8.00
C PHE A 49 -13.51 3.31 6.78
N ALA A 50 -13.01 2.08 6.83
CA ALA A 50 -12.10 1.55 5.83
C ALA A 50 -12.38 0.06 5.61
N THR A 51 -12.73 -0.32 4.38
CA THR A 51 -12.91 -1.71 3.95
C THR A 51 -12.21 -1.92 2.60
N PRO A 52 -12.01 -3.17 2.12
CA PRO A 52 -11.42 -3.43 0.80
C PRO A 52 -12.02 -2.60 -0.33
N ARG A 53 -13.30 -2.22 -0.24
CA ARG A 53 -14.07 -1.59 -1.33
C ARG A 53 -14.56 -0.18 -1.01
N ARG A 54 -14.18 0.41 0.13
CA ARG A 54 -14.59 1.79 0.49
C ARG A 54 -13.61 2.45 1.44
N ILE A 55 -13.49 3.76 1.29
CA ILE A 55 -12.98 4.67 2.33
C ILE A 55 -14.07 5.70 2.65
N ALA A 56 -14.29 6.02 3.91
CA ALA A 56 -15.28 6.99 4.32
C ALA A 56 -14.88 7.76 5.58
N ALA A 57 -15.43 8.95 5.74
CA ALA A 57 -15.29 9.78 6.93
C ALA A 57 -16.65 10.36 7.35
N LEU A 58 -16.94 10.31 8.65
CA LEU A 58 -18.05 11.00 9.29
C LEU A 58 -17.44 12.13 10.14
N ILE A 59 -17.80 13.37 9.84
CA ILE A 59 -17.29 14.58 10.50
C ILE A 59 -18.44 15.22 11.28
N ALA A 60 -18.27 15.37 12.58
CA ALA A 60 -19.36 15.80 13.47
C ALA A 60 -19.67 17.31 13.34
N SER A 61 -20.95 17.66 13.54
CA SER A 61 -21.43 19.03 13.80
C SER A 61 -21.03 20.11 12.77
N VAL A 62 -20.85 19.73 11.50
CA VAL A 62 -20.45 20.63 10.41
C VAL A 62 -21.57 21.63 10.11
N GLN A 63 -21.24 22.91 9.91
CA GLN A 63 -22.24 23.92 9.54
C GLN A 63 -22.77 23.68 8.10
N SER A 64 -24.08 23.86 7.87
CA SER A 64 -24.66 23.82 6.52
C SER A 64 -24.28 25.03 5.65
N GLN A 65 -23.85 26.13 6.29
CA GLN A 65 -23.40 27.36 5.65
C GLN A 65 -22.24 27.99 6.44
N GLN A 66 -21.27 28.56 5.73
CA GLN A 66 -20.24 29.42 6.32
C GLN A 66 -20.90 30.58 7.08
N ASN A 67 -20.24 31.08 8.13
CA ASN A 67 -20.65 32.33 8.76
C ASN A 67 -20.32 33.52 7.83
N ASP A 68 -21.20 34.53 7.78
CA ASP A 68 -20.97 35.77 7.02
C ASP A 68 -19.66 36.45 7.46
N ARG A 69 -18.90 36.97 6.48
CA ARG A 69 -17.57 37.54 6.71
C ARG A 69 -17.59 39.05 6.53
N ASP A 70 -17.26 39.77 7.61
CA ASP A 70 -17.07 41.22 7.60
C ASP A 70 -15.77 41.61 6.89
N ILE A 71 -15.86 42.10 5.65
CA ILE A 71 -14.72 42.60 4.88
C ILE A 71 -14.61 44.12 5.05
N GLU A 72 -13.67 44.52 5.91
CA GLU A 72 -13.29 45.92 6.09
C GLU A 72 -12.53 46.46 4.86
N ARG A 73 -13.10 47.43 4.15
CA ARG A 73 -12.41 48.13 3.04
C ARG A 73 -12.18 49.59 3.37
N ARG A 74 -10.91 49.99 3.40
CA ARG A 74 -10.47 51.37 3.59
C ARG A 74 -10.15 52.04 2.26
N GLY A 75 -10.75 53.19 2.03
CA GLY A 75 -10.58 54.03 0.85
C GLY A 75 -9.55 55.15 1.03
N PRO A 76 -9.57 56.18 0.17
CA PRO A 76 -8.68 57.33 0.29
C PRO A 76 -8.96 58.15 1.56
N ALA A 77 -7.96 58.93 1.99
CA ALA A 77 -8.12 59.91 3.07
C ALA A 77 -9.18 60.94 2.67
N VAL A 78 -10.00 61.42 3.61
CA VAL A 78 -11.14 62.31 3.33
C VAL A 78 -10.70 63.60 2.62
N GLN A 79 -9.53 64.15 2.98
CA GLN A 79 -8.92 65.32 2.31
C GLN A 79 -8.55 65.07 0.83
N ALA A 80 -8.29 63.82 0.45
CA ALA A 80 -8.06 63.39 -0.93
C ALA A 80 -9.34 62.90 -1.62
N ALA A 81 -10.41 62.63 -0.85
CA ALA A 81 -11.68 62.11 -1.32
C ALA A 81 -12.65 63.20 -1.79
N PHE A 82 -12.65 64.38 -1.17
CA PHE A 82 -13.53 65.51 -1.50
C PHE A 82 -12.74 66.77 -1.84
N ASP A 83 -13.29 67.66 -2.66
CA ASP A 83 -12.71 68.98 -2.95
C ASP A 83 -13.17 70.07 -1.97
N ASP A 84 -12.68 71.29 -2.19
CA ASP A 84 -12.89 72.44 -1.31
C ASP A 84 -14.36 72.93 -1.31
N THR A 85 -15.19 72.43 -2.22
CA THR A 85 -16.66 72.64 -2.25
C THR A 85 -17.43 71.49 -1.60
N GLY A 86 -16.75 70.42 -1.19
CA GLY A 86 -17.33 69.20 -0.65
C GLY A 86 -17.73 68.16 -1.71
N ALA A 87 -17.45 68.41 -3.00
CA ALA A 87 -17.81 67.48 -4.06
C ALA A 87 -16.83 66.28 -4.13
N PRO A 88 -17.29 65.06 -4.48
CA PRO A 88 -16.46 63.87 -4.47
C PRO A 88 -15.48 63.82 -5.64
N LYS A 89 -14.18 63.77 -5.32
CA LYS A 89 -13.08 63.61 -6.28
C LYS A 89 -13.12 62.21 -6.93
N PRO A 90 -12.46 62.01 -8.10
CA PRO A 90 -12.41 60.70 -8.77
C PRO A 90 -11.93 59.52 -7.89
N ALA A 91 -11.11 59.78 -6.86
CA ALA A 91 -10.68 58.77 -5.91
C ALA A 91 -11.82 58.25 -5.02
N ALA A 92 -12.76 59.11 -4.61
CA ALA A 92 -13.95 58.70 -3.84
C ALA A 92 -14.94 57.94 -4.73
N LEU A 93 -15.24 58.48 -5.92
CA LEU A 93 -16.12 57.83 -6.91
C LEU A 93 -15.59 56.46 -7.33
N GLY A 94 -14.27 56.33 -7.56
CA GLY A 94 -13.62 55.06 -7.87
C GLY A 94 -13.65 54.08 -6.72
N PHE A 95 -13.46 54.53 -5.48
CA PHE A 95 -13.57 53.67 -4.30
C PHE A 95 -15.00 53.18 -4.08
N ALA A 96 -16.00 54.07 -4.08
CA ALA A 96 -17.43 53.73 -3.95
C ALA A 96 -17.86 52.70 -5.01
N LYS A 97 -17.50 52.93 -6.28
CA LYS A 97 -17.73 51.97 -7.37
C LYS A 97 -17.04 50.61 -7.14
N SER A 98 -15.91 50.57 -6.43
CA SER A 98 -15.19 49.33 -6.09
C SER A 98 -15.77 48.56 -4.90
N VAL A 99 -16.75 49.13 -4.19
CA VAL A 99 -17.51 48.47 -3.11
C VAL A 99 -19.01 48.36 -3.39
N GLY A 100 -19.51 48.98 -4.47
CA GLY A 100 -20.87 48.78 -4.99
C GLY A 100 -21.94 49.74 -4.48
N VAL A 101 -21.57 50.79 -3.73
CA VAL A 101 -22.50 51.77 -3.11
C VAL A 101 -22.27 53.19 -3.61
N ALA A 102 -23.11 54.15 -3.23
CA ALA A 102 -22.90 55.57 -3.51
C ALA A 102 -21.78 56.16 -2.62
N VAL A 103 -21.31 57.37 -2.93
CA VAL A 103 -20.30 58.03 -2.08
C VAL A 103 -20.92 58.49 -0.76
N GLU A 104 -22.22 58.77 -0.75
CA GLU A 104 -22.99 59.08 0.46
C GLU A 104 -23.05 57.92 1.47
N ASP A 105 -23.06 56.67 0.99
CA ASP A 105 -23.15 55.45 1.82
C ASP A 105 -21.81 55.06 2.49
N LEU A 106 -20.74 55.82 2.25
CA LEU A 106 -19.41 55.53 2.77
C LEU A 106 -19.21 56.11 4.18
N GLU A 107 -18.91 55.22 5.11
CA GLU A 107 -18.50 55.55 6.47
C GLU A 107 -17.15 56.29 6.51
N ARG A 108 -16.81 56.81 7.69
CA ARG A 108 -15.54 57.52 7.95
C ARG A 108 -14.80 56.91 9.13
N LEU A 109 -13.67 56.27 8.85
CA LEU A 109 -12.79 55.73 9.87
C LEU A 109 -11.76 56.80 10.28
N LYS A 110 -11.79 57.21 11.55
CA LYS A 110 -10.78 58.09 12.17
C LYS A 110 -9.69 57.25 12.83
N THR A 111 -8.43 57.63 12.64
CA THR A 111 -7.29 57.11 13.41
C THR A 111 -6.29 58.25 13.68
N ASP A 112 -5.28 58.00 14.51
CA ASP A 112 -4.26 59.00 14.91
C ASP A 112 -3.51 59.65 13.73
N LYS A 113 -3.63 59.09 12.52
CA LYS A 113 -2.99 59.57 11.29
C LYS A 113 -3.96 60.29 10.32
N GLY A 114 -5.23 60.49 10.68
CA GLY A 114 -6.23 61.18 9.85
C GLY A 114 -7.65 60.58 9.85
N GLU A 115 -8.42 60.89 8.79
CA GLU A 115 -9.76 60.34 8.52
C GLU A 115 -9.79 59.76 7.10
N TRP A 116 -10.35 58.58 6.90
CA TRP A 116 -10.49 57.91 5.60
C TRP A 116 -11.93 57.53 5.32
N LEU A 117 -12.28 57.47 4.03
CA LEU A 117 -13.45 56.74 3.60
C LEU A 117 -13.31 55.27 3.99
N TYR A 118 -14.41 54.68 4.41
CA TYR A 118 -14.48 53.32 4.94
C TYR A 118 -15.77 52.67 4.44
N TYR A 119 -15.73 51.36 4.22
CA TYR A 119 -16.92 50.57 3.94
C TYR A 119 -16.76 49.18 4.52
N LYS A 120 -17.78 48.75 5.28
CA LYS A 120 -17.85 47.42 5.86
C LYS A 120 -18.74 46.55 4.96
N LEU A 121 -18.10 45.75 4.10
CA LEU A 121 -18.83 44.82 3.22
C LEU A 121 -19.10 43.51 3.99
N VAL A 122 -20.36 43.24 4.32
CA VAL A 122 -20.76 41.89 4.74
C VAL A 122 -20.75 41.00 3.50
N GLN A 123 -19.81 40.04 3.42
CA GLN A 123 -19.83 38.98 2.42
C GLN A 123 -20.69 37.82 2.97
N PRO A 124 -21.80 37.45 2.30
CA PRO A 124 -22.59 36.28 2.70
C PRO A 124 -21.76 35.01 2.67
N GLY A 125 -21.90 34.16 3.70
CA GLY A 125 -21.28 32.84 3.73
C GLY A 125 -21.88 31.91 2.67
N GLN A 126 -21.07 31.04 2.07
CA GLN A 126 -21.56 30.07 1.08
C GLN A 126 -22.07 28.78 1.74
N PRO A 127 -23.07 28.10 1.15
CA PRO A 127 -23.54 26.80 1.63
C PRO A 127 -22.49 25.71 1.39
N LEU A 128 -22.49 24.70 2.25
CA LEU A 128 -21.58 23.55 2.20
C LEU A 128 -21.64 22.84 0.84
N GLU A 129 -22.86 22.61 0.35
CA GLU A 129 -23.18 22.01 -0.95
C GLU A 129 -22.45 22.68 -2.14
N ALA A 130 -22.29 24.01 -2.11
CA ALA A 130 -21.66 24.75 -3.21
C ALA A 130 -20.12 24.68 -3.22
N LEU A 131 -19.49 24.30 -2.10
CA LEU A 131 -18.03 24.25 -1.95
C LEU A 131 -17.47 22.83 -1.85
N LEU A 132 -18.21 21.91 -1.23
CA LEU A 132 -17.76 20.55 -0.94
C LEU A 132 -17.24 19.74 -2.16
N PRO A 133 -17.83 19.82 -3.38
CA PRO A 133 -17.28 19.13 -4.55
C PRO A 133 -15.82 19.55 -4.84
N ASN A 134 -15.55 20.86 -4.83
CA ASN A 134 -14.23 21.44 -5.09
C ASN A 134 -13.24 21.12 -3.95
N MET A 135 -13.72 21.01 -2.70
CA MET A 135 -12.89 20.49 -1.59
C MET A 135 -12.47 19.04 -1.87
N LEU A 136 -13.43 18.17 -2.20
CA LEU A 136 -13.18 16.74 -2.44
C LEU A 136 -12.25 16.52 -3.64
N GLU A 137 -12.41 17.26 -4.73
CA GLU A 137 -11.49 17.22 -5.87
C GLU A 137 -10.04 17.54 -5.47
N LYS A 138 -9.82 18.59 -4.66
CA LYS A 138 -8.49 18.95 -4.15
C LYS A 138 -7.91 17.87 -3.23
N ILE A 139 -8.72 17.32 -2.34
CA ILE A 139 -8.31 16.27 -1.39
C ILE A 139 -7.87 15.03 -2.16
N ILE A 140 -8.67 14.56 -3.12
CA ILE A 140 -8.33 13.40 -3.97
C ILE A 140 -7.13 13.69 -4.86
N ALA A 141 -7.00 14.90 -5.40
CA ALA A 141 -5.82 15.31 -6.15
C ALA A 141 -4.54 15.30 -5.29
N ALA A 142 -4.61 15.61 -4.00
CA ALA A 142 -3.47 15.65 -3.07
C ALA A 142 -3.16 14.29 -2.39
N MET A 143 -4.14 13.41 -2.26
CA MET A 143 -4.08 12.16 -1.48
C MET A 143 -2.87 11.26 -1.85
N PRO A 144 -2.10 10.76 -0.85
CA PRO A 144 -0.89 9.98 -1.10
C PRO A 144 -1.26 8.58 -1.60
N MET A 145 -0.96 8.30 -2.88
CA MET A 145 -1.22 7.00 -3.50
C MET A 145 0.08 6.46 -4.12
N PRO A 146 0.49 5.21 -3.82
CA PRO A 146 1.74 4.65 -4.33
C PRO A 146 1.74 4.47 -5.86
N LYS A 147 0.55 4.28 -6.46
CA LYS A 147 0.38 4.17 -7.91
C LYS A 147 -1.03 4.54 -8.34
N ARG A 148 -1.22 5.77 -8.85
CA ARG A 148 -2.51 6.19 -9.42
C ARG A 148 -2.78 5.45 -10.75
N MET A 149 -4.05 5.17 -11.02
CA MET A 149 -4.52 4.57 -12.26
C MET A 149 -5.56 5.48 -12.92
N ARG A 150 -5.61 5.43 -14.26
CA ARG A 150 -6.66 6.03 -15.09
C ARG A 150 -7.51 4.93 -15.72
N TRP A 151 -8.79 5.18 -15.93
CA TRP A 151 -9.75 4.21 -16.47
C TRP A 151 -10.66 4.84 -17.52
N SER A 152 -10.88 4.07 -18.59
CA SER A 152 -11.63 4.51 -19.77
C SER A 152 -11.09 5.83 -20.36
N ASP A 153 -11.99 6.67 -20.82
CA ASP A 153 -11.85 8.00 -21.39
C ASP A 153 -11.96 9.13 -20.35
N VAL A 154 -11.99 8.79 -19.05
CA VAL A 154 -12.13 9.76 -17.95
C VAL A 154 -10.75 10.15 -17.41
N GLU A 155 -10.45 11.44 -17.27
CA GLU A 155 -9.16 11.95 -16.74
C GLU A 155 -9.02 11.84 -15.21
N VAL A 156 -9.71 10.89 -14.58
CA VAL A 156 -9.65 10.64 -13.13
C VAL A 156 -8.45 9.77 -12.77
N ASP A 157 -7.64 10.24 -11.83
CA ASP A 157 -6.53 9.52 -11.20
C ASP A 157 -6.91 9.14 -9.75
N PHE A 158 -7.23 7.87 -9.48
CA PHE A 158 -7.39 7.32 -8.11
C PHE A 158 -6.79 5.89 -8.08
N LEU A 159 -6.80 5.18 -6.94
CA LEU A 159 -6.08 3.90 -6.81
C LEU A 159 -6.80 2.70 -7.48
N ARG A 160 -8.14 2.71 -7.52
CA ARG A 160 -9.00 1.67 -8.12
C ARG A 160 -10.28 2.30 -8.71
N PRO A 161 -10.90 1.70 -9.75
CA PRO A 161 -12.15 2.23 -10.32
C PRO A 161 -13.21 2.52 -9.26
N VAL A 162 -13.69 3.76 -9.25
CA VAL A 162 -14.71 4.26 -8.31
C VAL A 162 -16.11 4.01 -8.91
N HIS A 163 -17.05 3.60 -8.06
CA HIS A 163 -18.36 3.07 -8.43
C HIS A 163 -19.54 3.81 -7.77
N TRP A 164 -19.30 4.57 -6.71
CA TRP A 164 -20.23 5.53 -6.12
C TRP A 164 -19.50 6.52 -5.20
N VAL A 165 -20.08 7.70 -5.02
CA VAL A 165 -19.68 8.66 -4.01
C VAL A 165 -20.94 9.02 -3.20
N LEU A 166 -21.00 8.58 -1.95
CA LEU A 166 -22.11 8.92 -1.05
C LEU A 166 -21.74 10.17 -0.27
N VAL A 167 -22.63 11.16 -0.25
CA VAL A 167 -22.48 12.38 0.54
C VAL A 167 -23.79 12.70 1.24
N LYS A 168 -23.77 12.81 2.57
CA LYS A 168 -24.93 13.21 3.36
C LYS A 168 -24.57 14.24 4.42
N HIS A 169 -25.45 15.20 4.65
CA HIS A 169 -25.37 16.13 5.78
C HIS A 169 -26.64 15.94 6.61
N GLY A 170 -26.49 15.32 7.79
CA GLY A 170 -27.63 14.81 8.55
C GLY A 170 -28.49 13.84 7.72
N ALA A 171 -29.77 14.15 7.56
CA ALA A 171 -30.70 13.39 6.71
C ALA A 171 -30.55 13.69 5.21
N ASP A 172 -30.05 14.86 4.84
CA ASP A 172 -30.05 15.34 3.47
C ASP A 172 -28.89 14.76 2.64
N THR A 173 -29.12 14.66 1.33
CA THR A 173 -28.12 14.23 0.35
C THR A 173 -27.70 15.45 -0.45
N LEU A 174 -26.44 15.86 -0.32
CA LEU A 174 -25.96 17.09 -0.96
C LEU A 174 -25.83 16.90 -2.47
N SER A 175 -26.15 17.93 -3.25
CA SER A 175 -25.91 17.97 -4.69
C SER A 175 -24.42 18.15 -4.99
N GLY A 176 -23.93 17.48 -6.02
CA GLY A 176 -22.56 17.62 -6.50
C GLY A 176 -22.11 16.42 -7.31
N GLU A 177 -20.87 16.48 -7.79
CA GLU A 177 -20.17 15.35 -8.39
C GLU A 177 -18.72 15.31 -7.91
N LEU A 178 -18.14 14.12 -7.92
CA LEU A 178 -16.72 13.87 -7.71
C LEU A 178 -16.30 12.76 -8.66
N MET A 179 -15.17 12.95 -9.36
CA MET A 179 -14.65 11.95 -10.31
C MET A 179 -15.66 11.57 -11.42
N GLY A 180 -16.56 12.49 -11.81
CA GLY A 180 -17.62 12.25 -12.79
C GLY A 180 -18.78 11.37 -12.30
N LEU A 181 -18.86 11.13 -10.99
CA LEU A 181 -19.98 10.44 -10.34
C LEU A 181 -20.80 11.44 -9.50
N PRO A 182 -22.13 11.47 -9.64
CA PRO A 182 -22.97 12.32 -8.80
C PRO A 182 -22.99 11.82 -7.36
N PHE A 183 -23.17 12.75 -6.42
CA PHE A 183 -23.41 12.40 -5.02
C PHE A 183 -24.75 11.66 -4.86
N VAL A 184 -24.76 10.63 -4.00
CA VAL A 184 -25.95 9.81 -3.72
C VAL A 184 -26.16 9.59 -2.23
N GLY A 185 -27.40 9.31 -1.84
CA GLY A 185 -27.78 9.00 -0.44
C GLY A 185 -27.77 7.50 -0.11
N GLN A 186 -27.07 6.69 -0.90
CA GLN A 186 -27.10 5.23 -0.81
C GLN A 186 -25.71 4.61 -1.00
N THR A 187 -25.40 3.60 -0.19
CA THR A 187 -24.18 2.79 -0.23
C THR A 187 -24.45 1.45 -0.91
N ARG A 188 -23.49 0.52 -0.84
CA ARG A 188 -23.64 -0.89 -1.24
C ARG A 188 -23.14 -1.80 -0.12
N GLY A 189 -23.85 -2.89 0.14
CA GLY A 189 -23.43 -3.91 1.09
C GLY A 189 -22.31 -4.81 0.56
N HIS A 190 -22.12 -5.94 1.24
CA HIS A 190 -21.11 -6.91 0.86
C HIS A 190 -21.46 -7.61 -0.46
N ARG A 191 -20.47 -7.69 -1.35
CA ARG A 191 -20.55 -8.17 -2.75
C ARG A 191 -21.33 -9.48 -2.96
N PHE A 192 -21.36 -10.38 -1.96
CA PHE A 192 -22.04 -11.67 -2.04
C PHE A 192 -23.23 -11.86 -1.07
N HIS A 193 -23.34 -11.04 -0.01
CA HIS A 193 -24.39 -11.21 1.01
C HIS A 193 -25.50 -10.15 0.93
N ALA A 194 -25.17 -8.94 0.48
CA ALA A 194 -26.10 -7.83 0.29
C ALA A 194 -25.60 -6.96 -0.89
N PRO A 195 -25.69 -7.46 -2.14
CA PRO A 195 -25.13 -6.80 -3.31
C PRO A 195 -25.90 -5.54 -3.75
N ASP A 196 -27.14 -5.40 -3.28
CA ASP A 196 -28.04 -4.30 -3.64
C ASP A 196 -27.61 -2.95 -3.04
N ALA A 197 -28.20 -1.86 -3.56
CA ALA A 197 -28.00 -0.52 -3.02
C ALA A 197 -28.75 -0.37 -1.69
N LEU A 198 -28.07 0.18 -0.68
CA LEU A 198 -28.61 0.37 0.66
C LEU A 198 -28.77 1.88 0.92
N PRO A 199 -29.99 2.41 1.03
CA PRO A 199 -30.18 3.81 1.39
C PRO A 199 -29.69 4.06 2.82
N ILE A 200 -29.00 5.18 3.01
CA ILE A 200 -28.63 5.67 4.35
C ILE A 200 -29.60 6.81 4.68
N SER A 201 -30.43 6.66 5.73
CA SER A 201 -31.42 7.67 6.10
C SER A 201 -30.73 8.89 6.72
N HIS A 202 -29.88 8.67 7.74
CA HIS A 202 -29.09 9.70 8.40
C HIS A 202 -27.58 9.42 8.32
N ALA A 203 -26.74 10.46 8.23
CA ALA A 203 -25.27 10.35 8.18
C ALA A 203 -24.69 9.45 9.30
N THR A 204 -25.26 9.54 10.51
CA THR A 204 -24.87 8.74 11.69
C THR A 204 -25.29 7.27 11.65
N GLU A 205 -26.27 6.89 10.80
CA GLU A 205 -26.76 5.50 10.69
C GLU A 205 -25.85 4.60 9.83
N TYR A 206 -24.78 5.16 9.23
CA TYR A 206 -23.96 4.48 8.22
C TYR A 206 -23.35 3.15 8.70
N GLN A 207 -22.67 3.15 9.86
CA GLN A 207 -22.04 1.95 10.40
C GLN A 207 -23.09 0.90 10.80
N GLU A 208 -24.19 1.31 11.45
CA GLU A 208 -25.26 0.40 11.88
C GLU A 208 -25.99 -0.22 10.68
N THR A 209 -26.28 0.56 9.64
CA THR A 209 -26.94 0.09 8.41
C THR A 209 -26.06 -0.91 7.66
N LEU A 210 -24.76 -0.61 7.51
CA LEU A 210 -23.80 -1.54 6.90
C LEU A 210 -23.63 -2.83 7.71
N LEU A 211 -23.63 -2.75 9.04
CA LEU A 211 -23.51 -3.90 9.93
C LEU A 211 -24.76 -4.78 9.91
N ALA A 212 -25.95 -4.19 10.10
CA ALA A 212 -27.21 -4.91 10.28
C ALA A 212 -27.86 -5.38 8.98
N GLN A 213 -27.75 -4.59 7.91
CA GLN A 213 -28.38 -4.87 6.60
C GLN A 213 -27.35 -5.20 5.53
N GLY A 214 -26.18 -4.55 5.55
CA GLY A 214 -25.16 -4.68 4.52
C GLY A 214 -24.20 -5.86 4.68
N LYS A 215 -24.15 -6.54 5.83
CA LYS A 215 -23.11 -7.55 6.14
C LYS A 215 -21.69 -6.98 5.94
N VAL A 216 -21.46 -5.73 6.33
CA VAL A 216 -20.16 -5.04 6.25
C VAL A 216 -19.83 -4.44 7.60
N ILE A 217 -18.68 -4.81 8.17
CA ILE A 217 -18.14 -4.14 9.37
C ILE A 217 -17.29 -2.98 8.88
N ALA A 218 -17.87 -1.78 8.83
CA ALA A 218 -17.25 -0.60 8.22
C ALA A 218 -16.04 -0.06 9.01
N ASP A 219 -16.13 -0.11 10.33
CA ASP A 219 -15.07 0.28 11.25
C ASP A 219 -13.92 -0.75 11.22
N PHE A 220 -12.69 -0.25 11.08
CA PHE A 220 -11.51 -1.11 10.91
C PHE A 220 -11.16 -1.85 12.21
N GLN A 221 -11.17 -1.16 13.35
CA GLN A 221 -10.81 -1.73 14.65
C GLN A 221 -11.84 -2.76 15.11
N GLN A 222 -13.14 -2.48 14.95
CA GLN A 222 -14.22 -3.43 15.21
C GLN A 222 -14.08 -4.70 14.35
N ARG A 223 -13.61 -4.56 13.10
CA ARG A 223 -13.36 -5.70 12.21
C ARG A 223 -12.09 -6.46 12.60
N ARG A 224 -11.04 -5.75 13.02
CA ARG A 224 -9.77 -6.29 13.55
C ARG A 224 -9.99 -7.18 14.77
N GLU A 225 -10.72 -6.67 15.75
CA GLU A 225 -11.06 -7.40 16.98
C GLU A 225 -11.84 -8.69 16.66
N ARG A 226 -12.75 -8.65 15.69
CA ARG A 226 -13.48 -9.84 15.23
C ARG A 226 -12.59 -10.83 14.47
N VAL A 227 -11.63 -10.38 13.65
CA VAL A 227 -10.63 -11.25 13.01
C VAL A 227 -9.84 -12.00 14.09
N VAL A 228 -9.26 -11.27 15.05
CA VAL A 228 -8.45 -11.85 16.14
C VAL A 228 -9.28 -12.80 17.01
N ALA A 229 -10.52 -12.45 17.35
CA ALA A 229 -11.41 -13.31 18.13
C ALA A 229 -11.80 -14.60 17.38
N ALA A 230 -12.08 -14.52 16.08
CA ALA A 230 -12.44 -15.67 15.26
C ALA A 230 -11.23 -16.61 15.05
N VAL A 231 -10.04 -16.07 14.77
CA VAL A 231 -8.81 -16.86 14.60
C VAL A 231 -8.43 -17.57 15.91
N LYS A 232 -8.54 -16.89 17.07
CA LYS A 232 -8.31 -17.54 18.37
C LYS A 232 -9.32 -18.65 18.66
N ALA A 233 -10.61 -18.43 18.40
CA ALA A 233 -11.65 -19.43 18.65
C ALA A 233 -11.49 -20.70 17.77
N ASP A 234 -11.16 -20.55 16.50
CA ASP A 234 -10.87 -21.69 15.61
C ASP A 234 -9.60 -22.44 16.06
N ALA A 235 -8.58 -21.73 16.55
CA ALA A 235 -7.32 -22.32 17.04
C ALA A 235 -7.50 -23.09 18.35
N ASP A 236 -8.27 -22.54 19.31
CA ASP A 236 -8.66 -23.21 20.55
C ASP A 236 -9.42 -24.53 20.26
N VAL A 237 -10.26 -24.55 19.21
CA VAL A 237 -10.98 -25.75 18.75
C VAL A 237 -10.06 -26.78 18.09
N PHE A 238 -9.01 -26.33 17.38
CA PHE A 238 -7.98 -27.22 16.81
C PHE A 238 -6.96 -27.73 17.84
N GLY A 239 -6.85 -27.05 19.00
CA GLY A 239 -5.86 -27.34 20.03
C GLY A 239 -4.47 -26.79 19.71
N GLY A 240 -4.40 -25.63 19.04
CA GLY A 240 -3.16 -24.95 18.67
C GLY A 240 -3.18 -23.46 19.00
N ARG A 241 -2.00 -22.82 18.95
CA ARG A 241 -1.81 -21.38 19.15
C ARG A 241 -1.51 -20.73 17.79
N PRO A 242 -2.29 -19.75 17.32
CA PRO A 242 -2.07 -19.16 16.01
C PRO A 242 -0.94 -18.13 16.03
N VAL A 243 -0.03 -18.21 15.06
CA VAL A 243 0.96 -17.15 14.79
C VAL A 243 0.21 -15.99 14.14
N MET A 244 0.15 -14.85 14.82
CA MET A 244 -0.67 -13.69 14.45
C MET A 244 0.15 -12.40 14.59
N ASP A 245 1.01 -12.14 13.61
CA ASP A 245 1.76 -10.89 13.54
C ASP A 245 0.81 -9.72 13.23
N GLU A 246 1.04 -8.58 13.88
CA GLU A 246 0.08 -7.47 13.88
C GLU A 246 -0.15 -6.90 12.46
N ASP A 247 0.88 -6.88 11.61
CA ASP A 247 0.78 -6.48 10.20
C ASP A 247 -0.06 -7.45 9.36
N LEU A 248 -0.01 -8.76 9.66
CA LEU A 248 -0.84 -9.78 9.00
C LEU A 248 -2.30 -9.71 9.47
N ILE A 249 -2.54 -9.42 10.75
CA ILE A 249 -3.88 -9.11 11.27
C ILE A 249 -4.45 -7.92 10.49
N ASP A 250 -3.66 -6.88 10.25
CA ASP A 250 -4.07 -5.67 9.53
C ASP A 250 -4.28 -5.92 8.03
N GLU A 251 -3.40 -6.69 7.37
CA GLU A 251 -3.60 -7.07 5.97
C GLU A 251 -4.90 -7.88 5.80
N VAL A 252 -5.11 -8.91 6.63
CA VAL A 252 -6.35 -9.71 6.61
C VAL A 252 -7.57 -8.85 6.90
N THR A 253 -7.49 -7.93 7.88
CA THR A 253 -8.57 -6.99 8.19
C THR A 253 -8.85 -6.05 7.03
N ALA A 254 -7.83 -5.64 6.28
CA ALA A 254 -7.94 -4.83 5.06
C ALA A 254 -8.40 -5.61 3.82
N LEU A 255 -8.41 -6.96 3.85
CA LEU A 255 -8.86 -7.84 2.76
C LEU A 255 -10.33 -8.31 2.86
N VAL A 256 -11.01 -8.09 4.00
CA VAL A 256 -12.40 -8.55 4.21
C VAL A 256 -13.37 -7.43 4.62
N GLU A 257 -14.66 -7.59 4.30
CA GLU A 257 -15.79 -6.79 4.81
C GLU A 257 -16.58 -7.55 5.91
N TRP A 258 -16.64 -8.89 5.82
CA TRP A 258 -17.32 -9.79 6.76
C TRP A 258 -16.43 -10.98 7.15
N PRO A 259 -15.59 -10.87 8.19
CA PRO A 259 -14.65 -11.93 8.57
C PRO A 259 -15.37 -13.18 9.11
N VAL A 260 -14.99 -14.32 8.53
CA VAL A 260 -15.36 -15.69 8.95
C VAL A 260 -14.10 -16.55 8.91
N ALA A 261 -13.64 -17.03 10.07
CA ALA A 261 -12.50 -17.94 10.15
C ALA A 261 -12.83 -19.31 9.55
N VAL A 262 -11.81 -19.96 8.97
CA VAL A 262 -11.85 -21.32 8.45
C VAL A 262 -10.52 -22.00 8.73
N THR A 263 -10.48 -22.87 9.74
CA THR A 263 -9.38 -23.81 9.95
C THR A 263 -9.24 -24.78 8.77
N GLY A 264 -8.01 -25.04 8.31
CA GLY A 264 -7.63 -26.05 7.31
C GLY A 264 -6.34 -26.79 7.67
N THR A 265 -6.04 -27.86 6.92
CA THR A 265 -4.91 -28.76 7.20
C THR A 265 -4.02 -29.01 5.98
N PHE A 266 -2.81 -29.50 6.23
CA PHE A 266 -1.88 -29.98 5.19
C PHE A 266 -1.24 -31.31 5.59
N GLU A 267 -0.55 -31.96 4.66
CA GLU A 267 0.10 -33.25 4.90
C GLU A 267 1.30 -33.09 5.86
N ALA A 268 1.39 -33.95 6.87
CA ALA A 268 2.43 -33.83 7.91
C ALA A 268 3.87 -33.96 7.40
N GLU A 269 4.07 -34.48 6.17
CA GLU A 269 5.37 -34.55 5.50
C GLU A 269 5.96 -33.18 5.12
N TYR A 270 5.17 -32.09 5.20
CA TYR A 270 5.73 -30.75 5.04
C TYR A 270 6.48 -30.29 6.30
N LEU A 271 6.22 -30.86 7.47
CA LEU A 271 6.89 -30.54 8.74
C LEU A 271 8.37 -31.01 8.80
N ASP A 272 8.85 -31.70 7.76
CA ASP A 272 10.28 -31.99 7.55
C ASP A 272 11.08 -30.74 7.11
N VAL A 273 10.39 -29.65 6.71
CA VAL A 273 10.94 -28.32 6.34
C VAL A 273 10.99 -27.41 7.59
N PRO A 274 11.99 -26.52 7.74
CA PRO A 274 12.02 -25.54 8.82
C PRO A 274 10.70 -24.77 8.97
N LYS A 275 10.22 -24.65 10.21
CA LYS A 275 8.89 -24.09 10.48
C LYS A 275 8.77 -22.64 10.02
N GLU A 276 9.88 -21.91 10.05
CA GLU A 276 9.99 -20.49 9.69
C GLU A 276 9.68 -20.30 8.20
N ALA A 277 10.25 -21.14 7.32
CA ALA A 277 9.93 -21.14 5.89
C ALA A 277 8.47 -21.50 5.61
N LEU A 278 7.92 -22.49 6.33
CA LEU A 278 6.51 -22.88 6.21
C LEU A 278 5.55 -21.77 6.70
N ILE A 279 5.91 -21.08 7.79
CA ILE A 279 5.19 -19.94 8.35
C ILE A 279 5.17 -18.80 7.33
N GLN A 280 6.34 -18.35 6.83
CA GLN A 280 6.44 -17.28 5.83
C GLN A 280 5.66 -17.63 4.55
N THR A 281 5.79 -18.87 4.05
CA THR A 281 5.01 -19.38 2.91
C THR A 281 3.50 -19.23 3.12
N MET A 282 2.99 -19.60 4.30
CA MET A 282 1.56 -19.50 4.63
C MET A 282 1.09 -18.04 4.80
N GLN A 283 1.91 -17.21 5.41
CA GLN A 283 1.57 -15.81 5.69
C GLN A 283 1.65 -14.96 4.42
N GLU A 284 2.81 -14.88 3.76
CA GLU A 284 3.02 -13.98 2.62
C GLU A 284 2.30 -14.40 1.35
N ASN A 285 2.23 -15.70 1.06
CA ASN A 285 1.58 -16.13 -0.17
C ASN A 285 0.05 -16.17 -0.01
N GLN A 286 -0.47 -16.56 1.16
CA GLN A 286 -1.88 -16.91 1.35
C GLN A 286 -2.63 -16.11 2.42
N ARG A 287 -1.95 -15.32 3.25
CA ARG A 287 -2.50 -14.62 4.43
C ARG A 287 -3.20 -15.58 5.40
N TYR A 288 -2.56 -16.71 5.67
CA TYR A 288 -3.03 -17.67 6.66
C TYR A 288 -2.27 -17.47 7.98
N PHE A 289 -2.89 -17.86 9.09
CA PHE A 289 -2.31 -17.89 10.43
C PHE A 289 -1.90 -19.35 10.74
N PRO A 290 -0.60 -19.71 10.72
CA PRO A 290 -0.12 -21.05 11.06
C PRO A 290 -0.42 -21.40 12.53
N LEU A 291 -0.61 -22.68 12.83
CA LEU A 291 -0.87 -23.16 14.19
C LEU A 291 0.38 -23.80 14.80
N LEU A 292 0.82 -23.30 15.96
CA LEU A 292 1.86 -23.91 16.79
C LEU A 292 1.24 -24.78 17.90
N SER A 293 1.95 -25.81 18.33
CA SER A 293 1.60 -26.57 19.53
C SER A 293 2.07 -25.83 20.81
N ASP A 294 1.75 -26.41 21.98
CA ASP A 294 2.15 -25.84 23.27
C ASP A 294 3.67 -25.77 23.51
N ASP A 295 4.47 -26.56 22.77
CA ASP A 295 5.94 -26.56 22.85
C ASP A 295 6.64 -25.65 21.81
N GLY A 296 5.88 -25.02 20.89
CA GLY A 296 6.41 -24.14 19.86
C GLY A 296 6.86 -24.83 18.56
N SER A 297 6.59 -26.14 18.42
CA SER A 297 6.60 -26.85 17.13
C SER A 297 5.40 -26.44 16.26
N LEU A 298 5.56 -26.51 14.93
CA LEU A 298 4.50 -26.23 13.96
C LEU A 298 3.57 -27.44 13.81
N MET A 299 2.27 -27.19 13.82
CA MET A 299 1.24 -28.20 13.55
C MET A 299 0.92 -28.26 12.05
N ALA A 300 0.37 -29.38 11.60
CA ALA A 300 -0.10 -29.57 10.21
C ALA A 300 -1.44 -28.85 9.92
N GLY A 301 -1.59 -27.61 10.40
CA GLY A 301 -2.84 -26.85 10.41
C GLY A 301 -2.63 -25.33 10.38
N PHE A 302 -3.61 -24.64 9.83
CA PHE A 302 -3.63 -23.19 9.66
C PHE A 302 -5.06 -22.67 9.74
N ILE A 303 -5.22 -21.35 9.92
CA ILE A 303 -6.51 -20.67 9.82
C ILE A 303 -6.44 -19.62 8.72
N THR A 304 -7.44 -19.59 7.85
CA THR A 304 -7.67 -18.48 6.92
C THR A 304 -8.94 -17.71 7.32
N VAL A 305 -9.08 -16.47 6.87
CA VAL A 305 -10.29 -15.67 7.08
C VAL A 305 -10.96 -15.42 5.74
N SER A 306 -12.12 -16.04 5.55
CA SER A 306 -12.97 -15.78 4.40
C SER A 306 -13.75 -14.47 4.58
N ASN A 307 -13.98 -13.77 3.47
CA ASN A 307 -14.96 -12.68 3.38
C ASN A 307 -16.40 -13.21 3.17
N ILE A 308 -16.59 -14.54 3.11
CA ILE A 308 -17.86 -15.17 2.76
C ILE A 308 -18.30 -16.17 3.85
N GLU A 309 -19.45 -15.88 4.46
CA GLU A 309 -20.23 -16.78 5.30
C GLU A 309 -20.84 -17.87 4.41
N SER A 310 -20.02 -18.86 4.05
CA SER A 310 -20.38 -19.90 3.08
C SER A 310 -21.38 -20.91 3.66
N GLN A 311 -22.38 -21.28 2.86
CA GLN A 311 -23.28 -22.40 3.15
C GLN A 311 -22.58 -23.77 3.05
N GLN A 312 -21.35 -23.81 2.52
CA GLN A 312 -20.51 -25.00 2.38
C GLN A 312 -19.08 -24.68 2.87
N PRO A 313 -18.85 -24.55 4.19
CA PRO A 313 -17.54 -24.18 4.74
C PRO A 313 -16.46 -25.22 4.40
N GLU A 314 -16.81 -26.51 4.32
CA GLU A 314 -15.89 -27.57 3.90
C GLU A 314 -15.32 -27.38 2.48
N MET A 315 -16.11 -26.79 1.56
CA MET A 315 -15.61 -26.45 0.22
C MET A 315 -14.66 -25.25 0.26
N VAL A 316 -14.81 -24.34 1.23
CA VAL A 316 -13.87 -23.24 1.46
C VAL A 316 -12.58 -23.77 2.07
N ARG A 317 -12.66 -24.64 3.09
CA ARG A 317 -11.52 -25.37 3.66
C ARG A 317 -10.74 -26.07 2.55
N HIS A 318 -11.34 -27.04 1.88
CA HIS A 318 -10.67 -27.85 0.86
C HIS A 318 -10.13 -27.00 -0.31
N GLY A 319 -10.81 -25.90 -0.66
CA GLY A 319 -10.31 -24.91 -1.62
C GLY A 319 -8.97 -24.30 -1.21
N ASN A 320 -8.86 -23.83 0.04
CA ASN A 320 -7.65 -23.23 0.60
C ASN A 320 -6.52 -24.27 0.80
N GLU A 321 -6.84 -25.45 1.36
CA GLU A 321 -5.87 -26.54 1.50
C GLU A 321 -5.28 -26.99 0.14
N ARG A 322 -6.05 -26.87 -0.96
CA ARG A 322 -5.57 -27.19 -2.31
C ARG A 322 -4.70 -26.07 -2.91
N VAL A 323 -4.83 -24.83 -2.44
CA VAL A 323 -4.03 -23.68 -2.91
C VAL A 323 -2.70 -23.57 -2.16
N VAL A 324 -2.65 -23.95 -0.88
CA VAL A 324 -1.40 -23.91 -0.09
C VAL A 324 -0.45 -25.07 -0.41
N ARG A 325 -0.97 -26.28 -0.67
CA ARG A 325 -0.17 -27.48 -0.98
C ARG A 325 0.93 -27.27 -2.03
N PRO A 326 0.68 -26.66 -3.21
CA PRO A 326 1.74 -26.35 -4.17
C PRO A 326 2.88 -25.51 -3.57
N ARG A 327 2.57 -24.52 -2.72
CA ARG A 327 3.59 -23.65 -2.11
C ARG A 327 4.42 -24.36 -1.06
N LEU A 328 3.80 -25.22 -0.25
CA LEU A 328 4.53 -26.08 0.69
C LEU A 328 5.39 -27.12 -0.06
N ALA A 329 4.96 -27.57 -1.25
CA ALA A 329 5.73 -28.44 -2.12
C ALA A 329 6.92 -27.72 -2.80
N ASP A 330 6.74 -26.47 -3.24
CA ASP A 330 7.83 -25.61 -3.74
C ASP A 330 8.89 -25.43 -2.63
N ALA A 331 8.49 -25.00 -1.42
CA ALA A 331 9.38 -24.84 -0.28
C ALA A 331 10.09 -26.15 0.14
N LYS A 332 9.37 -27.28 0.14
CA LYS A 332 9.96 -28.61 0.42
C LYS A 332 10.98 -29.01 -0.64
N PHE A 333 10.72 -28.72 -1.93
CA PHE A 333 11.66 -28.99 -3.00
C PHE A 333 12.96 -28.18 -2.84
N PHE A 334 12.86 -26.88 -2.55
CA PHE A 334 14.04 -26.04 -2.28
C PHE A 334 14.84 -26.57 -1.10
N TRP A 335 14.18 -26.87 0.03
CA TRP A 335 14.82 -27.45 1.22
C TRP A 335 15.55 -28.77 0.95
N GLU A 336 14.91 -29.72 0.25
CA GLU A 336 15.54 -31.01 -0.08
C GLU A 336 16.74 -30.84 -1.03
N ASN A 337 16.65 -29.90 -1.99
CA ASN A 337 17.69 -29.62 -2.96
C ASN A 337 18.89 -28.87 -2.33
N ASP A 338 18.63 -27.90 -1.46
CA ASP A 338 19.64 -27.16 -0.72
C ASP A 338 20.35 -28.05 0.31
N LEU A 339 19.61 -28.87 1.08
CA LEU A 339 20.21 -29.87 1.97
C LEU A 339 21.14 -30.83 1.22
N ARG A 340 20.80 -31.18 -0.02
CA ARG A 340 21.65 -32.01 -0.89
C ARG A 340 22.93 -31.27 -1.28
N ILE A 341 22.89 -29.96 -1.54
CA ILE A 341 24.09 -29.14 -1.80
C ILE A 341 24.93 -29.01 -0.53
N ALA A 342 24.35 -28.57 0.59
CA ALA A 342 25.04 -28.36 1.86
C ALA A 342 25.80 -29.60 2.35
N ARG A 343 25.19 -30.79 2.23
CA ARG A 343 25.81 -32.08 2.60
C ARG A 343 26.86 -32.62 1.62
N SER A 344 27.08 -31.97 0.47
CA SER A 344 27.98 -32.49 -0.58
C SER A 344 29.08 -31.53 -1.00
N ASP A 345 28.75 -30.25 -1.19
CA ASP A 345 29.72 -29.19 -1.51
C ASP A 345 29.16 -27.79 -1.22
N LEU A 346 29.37 -27.28 0.01
CA LEU A 346 29.17 -25.86 0.34
C LEU A 346 30.03 -24.91 -0.52
N GLY A 347 31.12 -25.42 -1.10
CA GLY A 347 32.01 -24.66 -2.00
C GLY A 347 31.32 -24.18 -3.28
N THR A 348 30.28 -24.89 -3.73
CA THR A 348 29.41 -24.47 -4.83
C THR A 348 28.71 -23.14 -4.51
N TRP A 349 28.24 -22.96 -3.27
CA TRP A 349 27.61 -21.70 -2.85
C TRP A 349 28.61 -20.60 -2.53
N THR A 350 29.65 -20.87 -1.73
CA THR A 350 30.64 -19.83 -1.41
C THR A 350 31.39 -19.34 -2.65
N GLY A 351 31.60 -20.23 -3.64
CA GLY A 351 32.15 -19.86 -4.96
C GLY A 351 31.19 -19.08 -5.86
N ALA A 352 29.86 -19.15 -5.63
CA ALA A 352 28.90 -18.34 -6.35
C ALA A 352 28.99 -16.85 -5.96
N LEU A 353 29.32 -16.56 -4.69
CA LEU A 353 29.46 -15.21 -4.14
C LEU A 353 30.48 -14.32 -4.87
N GLU A 354 31.42 -14.91 -5.61
CA GLU A 354 32.34 -14.19 -6.51
C GLU A 354 31.63 -13.40 -7.61
N ASN A 355 30.44 -13.85 -8.01
CA ASN A 355 29.67 -13.28 -9.12
C ASN A 355 28.59 -12.30 -8.62
N VAL A 356 28.28 -12.33 -7.31
CA VAL A 356 27.34 -11.40 -6.68
C VAL A 356 28.06 -10.09 -6.39
N THR A 357 27.63 -9.00 -7.03
CA THR A 357 28.22 -7.66 -6.77
C THR A 357 27.72 -7.13 -5.44
N PHE A 358 28.63 -6.89 -4.49
CA PHE A 358 28.31 -6.20 -3.23
C PHE A 358 28.24 -4.68 -3.45
N GLN A 359 29.35 -4.09 -3.90
CA GLN A 359 29.43 -2.67 -4.23
C GLN A 359 30.49 -2.51 -5.34
N ARG A 360 30.21 -1.71 -6.38
CA ARG A 360 31.09 -1.55 -7.55
C ARG A 360 32.55 -1.20 -7.20
N GLN A 361 32.77 -0.50 -6.10
CA GLN A 361 34.08 -0.07 -5.59
C GLN A 361 34.66 -1.02 -4.52
N LEU A 362 33.85 -1.89 -3.91
CA LEU A 362 34.24 -2.82 -2.83
C LEU A 362 34.29 -4.31 -3.27
N GLY A 363 33.90 -4.62 -4.50
CA GLY A 363 34.03 -5.94 -5.10
C GLY A 363 32.78 -6.81 -5.00
N SER A 364 33.00 -8.13 -5.02
CA SER A 364 31.95 -9.15 -4.89
C SER A 364 31.58 -9.42 -3.42
N GLN A 365 30.53 -10.22 -3.19
CA GLN A 365 30.29 -10.78 -1.85
C GLN A 365 31.40 -11.76 -1.44
N GLY A 366 32.05 -12.45 -2.40
CA GLY A 366 33.27 -13.24 -2.14
C GLY A 366 34.44 -12.37 -1.64
N ASP A 367 34.62 -11.16 -2.20
CA ASP A 367 35.60 -10.19 -1.72
C ASP A 367 35.26 -9.66 -0.32
N ARG A 368 33.98 -9.43 -0.02
CA ARG A 368 33.51 -9.04 1.31
C ARG A 368 33.75 -10.15 2.33
N VAL A 369 33.28 -11.37 2.07
CA VAL A 369 33.49 -12.54 2.94
C VAL A 369 34.97 -12.78 3.24
N ARG A 370 35.88 -12.61 2.26
CA ARG A 370 37.33 -12.65 2.50
C ARG A 370 37.81 -11.62 3.52
N ARG A 371 37.31 -10.38 3.49
CA ARG A 371 37.68 -9.32 4.46
C ARG A 371 37.09 -9.61 5.83
N ILE A 372 35.82 -10.02 5.89
CA ILE A 372 35.15 -10.45 7.13
C ILE A 372 35.92 -11.60 7.78
N ALA A 373 36.39 -12.60 7.02
CA ALA A 373 37.15 -13.73 7.55
C ALA A 373 38.53 -13.34 8.11
N ALA A 374 39.21 -12.37 7.50
CA ALA A 374 40.46 -11.82 8.02
C ALA A 374 40.23 -11.05 9.34
N LEU A 375 39.23 -10.15 9.36
CA LEU A 375 38.83 -9.42 10.57
C LEU A 375 38.33 -10.38 11.68
N ALA A 376 37.61 -11.44 11.29
CA ALA A 376 37.23 -12.61 12.10
C ALA A 376 38.37 -13.11 12.99
N ALA A 377 39.48 -13.50 12.35
CA ALA A 377 40.66 -14.03 13.02
C ALA A 377 41.40 -12.99 13.89
N GLU A 378 41.38 -11.70 13.52
CA GLU A 378 42.00 -10.63 14.31
C GLU A 378 41.17 -10.23 15.54
N ILE A 379 39.84 -10.28 15.46
CA ILE A 379 38.93 -9.92 16.56
C ILE A 379 38.78 -11.07 17.57
N ALA A 380 38.79 -12.33 17.12
CA ALA A 380 38.55 -13.51 17.95
C ALA A 380 39.33 -13.55 19.29
N PRO A 381 40.66 -13.26 19.36
CA PRO A 381 41.40 -13.25 20.63
C PRO A 381 40.94 -12.18 21.62
N LEU A 382 40.34 -11.09 21.13
CA LEU A 382 39.85 -9.97 21.95
C LEU A 382 38.52 -10.29 22.65
N VAL A 383 37.75 -11.23 22.07
CA VAL A 383 36.41 -11.64 22.56
C VAL A 383 36.39 -13.06 23.14
N GLY A 384 37.52 -13.77 23.09
CA GLY A 384 37.68 -15.11 23.69
C GLY A 384 37.29 -16.27 22.77
N ALA A 385 37.25 -16.06 21.46
CA ALA A 385 37.03 -17.10 20.45
C ALA A 385 38.35 -17.71 19.94
N ASP A 386 38.28 -18.90 19.35
CA ASP A 386 39.37 -19.44 18.53
C ASP A 386 39.41 -18.69 17.18
N PRO A 387 40.54 -18.08 16.79
CA PRO A 387 40.69 -17.44 15.48
C PRO A 387 40.39 -18.33 14.28
N GLU A 388 40.66 -19.63 14.36
CA GLU A 388 40.40 -20.54 13.24
C GLU A 388 38.91 -20.89 13.12
N GLU A 389 38.20 -21.06 14.25
CA GLU A 389 36.75 -21.25 14.25
C GLU A 389 36.00 -19.97 13.83
N ALA A 390 36.45 -18.79 14.29
CA ALA A 390 35.90 -17.51 13.88
C ALA A 390 36.16 -17.21 12.39
N ARG A 391 37.33 -17.57 11.86
CA ARG A 391 37.63 -17.51 10.43
C ARG A 391 36.72 -18.46 9.63
N ARG A 392 36.54 -19.69 10.09
CA ARG A 392 35.65 -20.68 9.44
C ARG A 392 34.19 -20.23 9.43
N ALA A 393 33.71 -19.66 10.53
CA ALA A 393 32.38 -19.07 10.64
C ALA A 393 32.19 -17.94 9.61
N ALA A 394 33.12 -16.98 9.56
CA ALA A 394 33.08 -15.88 8.60
C ALA A 394 33.20 -16.33 7.13
N GLU A 395 33.97 -17.37 6.83
CA GLU A 395 34.06 -17.96 5.48
C GLU A 395 32.72 -18.55 4.98
N LEU A 396 31.82 -18.90 5.89
CA LEU A 396 30.54 -19.55 5.60
C LEU A 396 29.30 -18.71 5.89
N CYS A 397 29.43 -17.59 6.61
CA CYS A 397 28.28 -16.89 7.21
C CYS A 397 27.25 -16.34 6.21
N LYS A 398 27.62 -16.20 4.92
CA LYS A 398 26.71 -15.80 3.83
C LYS A 398 26.60 -16.84 2.70
N ALA A 399 26.91 -18.11 2.99
CA ALA A 399 26.84 -19.18 1.98
C ALA A 399 25.41 -19.48 1.52
N ASP A 400 24.42 -19.30 2.39
CA ASP A 400 23.00 -19.52 2.09
C ASP A 400 22.41 -18.49 1.10
N LEU A 401 23.07 -17.36 0.84
CA LEU A 401 22.73 -16.47 -0.29
C LEU A 401 22.83 -17.17 -1.66
N GLY A 402 23.48 -18.34 -1.74
CA GLY A 402 23.49 -19.20 -2.93
C GLY A 402 22.40 -20.27 -2.98
N SER A 403 21.55 -20.36 -1.94
CA SER A 403 20.51 -21.39 -1.79
C SER A 403 19.19 -21.02 -2.50
N GLU A 404 18.40 -22.02 -2.89
CA GLU A 404 17.10 -21.81 -3.52
C GLU A 404 16.07 -21.28 -2.50
N MET A 405 16.14 -21.69 -1.23
CA MET A 405 15.25 -21.18 -0.18
C MET A 405 15.43 -19.67 0.06
N VAL A 406 16.67 -19.18 0.18
CA VAL A 406 16.93 -17.74 0.42
C VAL A 406 16.71 -16.90 -0.86
N TYR A 407 16.69 -17.54 -2.03
CA TYR A 407 16.31 -16.87 -3.28
C TYR A 407 14.78 -16.59 -3.36
N GLU A 408 13.93 -17.53 -2.91
CA GLU A 408 12.47 -17.30 -2.82
C GLU A 408 12.10 -16.48 -1.57
N PHE A 409 12.82 -16.67 -0.45
CA PHE A 409 12.58 -16.02 0.85
C PHE A 409 13.85 -15.34 1.42
N PRO A 410 14.23 -14.14 0.92
CA PRO A 410 15.42 -13.41 1.37
C PRO A 410 15.46 -13.08 2.86
N GLU A 411 14.31 -13.08 3.53
CA GLU A 411 14.12 -12.78 4.95
C GLU A 411 14.66 -13.90 5.85
N LEU A 412 14.85 -15.12 5.32
CA LEU A 412 15.40 -16.28 6.04
C LEU A 412 16.93 -16.38 5.94
N GLN A 413 17.61 -15.37 5.36
CA GLN A 413 19.08 -15.35 5.29
C GLN A 413 19.73 -15.39 6.67
N GLY A 414 20.88 -16.06 6.78
CA GLY A 414 21.55 -16.39 8.04
C GLY A 414 20.90 -17.55 8.80
N LEU A 415 19.58 -17.52 8.99
CA LEU A 415 18.81 -18.60 9.62
C LEU A 415 18.89 -19.90 8.81
N MET A 416 18.67 -19.84 7.49
CA MET A 416 18.89 -20.98 6.61
C MET A 416 20.38 -21.37 6.57
N GLY A 417 21.29 -20.39 6.62
CA GLY A 417 22.71 -20.59 6.87
C GLY A 417 22.97 -21.53 8.04
N ARG A 418 22.46 -21.23 9.25
CA ARG A 418 22.63 -22.11 10.42
C ARG A 418 22.13 -23.52 10.14
N TYR A 419 20.92 -23.68 9.63
CA TYR A 419 20.34 -25.00 9.30
C TYR A 419 21.21 -25.79 8.29
N TYR A 420 21.76 -25.13 7.27
CA TYR A 420 22.60 -25.77 6.27
C TYR A 420 24.00 -26.13 6.79
N LEU A 421 24.59 -25.31 7.66
CA LEU A 421 25.88 -25.60 8.28
C LEU A 421 25.78 -26.70 9.35
N GLU A 422 24.70 -26.73 10.14
CA GLU A 422 24.33 -27.87 11.00
C GLU A 422 24.18 -29.15 10.17
N ALA A 423 23.46 -29.08 9.03
CA ALA A 423 23.25 -30.22 8.14
C ALA A 423 24.53 -30.69 7.41
N ALA A 424 25.51 -29.81 7.22
CA ALA A 424 26.83 -30.12 6.67
C ALA A 424 27.81 -30.71 7.70
N GLY A 425 27.52 -30.57 9.00
CA GLY A 425 28.36 -31.07 10.10
C GLY A 425 29.45 -30.10 10.56
N GLU A 426 29.28 -28.80 10.34
CA GLU A 426 30.11 -27.76 10.98
C GLU A 426 29.83 -27.68 12.49
N SER A 427 30.63 -26.91 13.24
CA SER A 427 30.38 -26.73 14.68
C SER A 427 29.14 -25.87 14.94
N GLN A 428 28.49 -26.03 16.10
CA GLN A 428 27.37 -25.19 16.49
C GLN A 428 27.77 -23.69 16.55
N ALA A 429 29.02 -23.38 16.91
CA ALA A 429 29.50 -22.00 16.94
C ALA A 429 29.67 -21.41 15.52
N VAL A 430 30.12 -22.22 14.55
CA VAL A 430 30.17 -21.85 13.14
C VAL A 430 28.76 -21.65 12.57
N ALA A 431 27.84 -22.56 12.86
CA ALA A 431 26.48 -22.51 12.37
C ALA A 431 25.67 -21.35 12.99
N SER A 432 25.70 -21.18 14.31
CA SER A 432 25.02 -20.08 14.99
C SER A 432 25.55 -18.71 14.56
N ALA A 433 26.86 -18.57 14.29
CA ALA A 433 27.43 -17.34 13.76
C ALA A 433 26.96 -16.98 12.33
N ALA A 434 26.47 -17.93 11.53
CA ALA A 434 25.84 -17.63 10.25
C ALA A 434 24.48 -16.94 10.40
N GLU A 435 23.71 -17.25 11.44
CA GLU A 435 22.49 -16.51 11.79
C GLU A 435 22.83 -15.20 12.53
N GLU A 436 23.62 -15.29 13.60
CA GLU A 436 23.86 -14.20 14.54
C GLU A 436 24.68 -13.03 13.98
N HIS A 437 25.48 -13.18 12.91
CA HIS A 437 26.32 -12.08 12.42
C HIS A 437 25.55 -10.87 11.83
N TYR A 438 24.30 -11.07 11.42
CA TYR A 438 23.41 -9.97 11.01
C TYR A 438 23.03 -9.08 12.21
N ALA A 439 22.96 -9.61 13.43
CA ALA A 439 22.50 -8.91 14.62
C ALA A 439 23.60 -8.01 15.26
N PRO A 440 23.25 -6.88 15.91
CA PRO A 440 21.92 -6.26 15.88
C PRO A 440 21.62 -5.57 14.54
N LEU A 441 20.39 -5.67 14.08
CA LEU A 441 19.82 -4.92 12.94
C LEU A 441 19.43 -3.49 13.32
N GLY A 442 19.20 -3.21 14.61
CA GLY A 442 18.82 -1.88 15.09
C GLY A 442 19.08 -1.62 16.58
N PRO A 443 18.84 -0.39 17.08
CA PRO A 443 19.20 0.01 18.46
C PRO A 443 18.42 -0.69 19.59
N SER A 444 17.39 -1.47 19.26
CA SER A 444 16.54 -2.23 20.18
C SER A 444 16.55 -3.73 19.89
N ASP A 445 17.45 -4.18 19.00
CA ASP A 445 17.65 -5.58 18.65
C ASP A 445 18.70 -6.22 19.58
N ASP A 446 18.64 -7.53 19.75
CA ASP A 446 19.58 -8.26 20.60
C ASP A 446 20.99 -8.31 19.97
N VAL A 447 22.00 -8.47 20.82
CA VAL A 447 23.40 -8.57 20.40
C VAL A 447 23.90 -10.01 20.56
N PRO A 448 24.72 -10.52 19.62
CA PRO A 448 25.36 -11.82 19.78
C PRO A 448 26.16 -11.91 21.08
N THR A 449 26.17 -13.09 21.71
CA THR A 449 26.88 -13.31 22.99
C THR A 449 27.88 -14.46 22.96
N ALA A 450 27.78 -15.37 21.99
CA ALA A 450 28.77 -16.41 21.75
C ALA A 450 30.05 -15.79 21.15
N PRO A 451 31.27 -16.08 21.65
CA PRO A 451 32.50 -15.42 21.20
C PRO A 451 32.75 -15.46 19.68
N VAL A 452 32.42 -16.58 19.03
CA VAL A 452 32.56 -16.75 17.57
C VAL A 452 31.60 -15.82 16.83
N SER A 453 30.31 -15.84 17.17
CA SER A 453 29.30 -14.93 16.61
C SER A 453 29.65 -13.46 16.83
N VAL A 454 30.12 -13.09 18.02
CA VAL A 454 30.56 -11.72 18.34
C VAL A 454 31.72 -11.29 17.43
N ALA A 455 32.68 -12.17 17.17
CA ALA A 455 33.78 -11.88 16.26
C ALA A 455 33.29 -11.63 14.83
N VAL A 456 32.43 -12.51 14.28
CA VAL A 456 31.91 -12.38 12.91
C VAL A 456 30.96 -11.19 12.75
N ALA A 457 30.08 -10.93 13.72
CA ALA A 457 29.18 -9.77 13.72
C ALA A 457 29.94 -8.44 13.75
N LEU A 458 30.98 -8.35 14.59
CA LEU A 458 31.87 -7.18 14.61
C LEU A 458 32.64 -7.05 13.29
N ALA A 459 33.11 -8.15 12.70
CA ALA A 459 33.83 -8.13 11.43
C ALA A 459 32.98 -7.66 10.24
N ASP A 460 31.74 -8.14 10.09
CA ASP A 460 30.86 -7.69 8.99
C ASP A 460 30.48 -6.22 9.16
N LYS A 461 30.09 -5.81 10.37
CA LYS A 461 29.72 -4.40 10.64
C LYS A 461 30.93 -3.46 10.51
N LEU A 462 32.15 -3.89 10.85
CA LEU A 462 33.38 -3.11 10.64
C LEU A 462 33.80 -3.06 9.17
N ASP A 463 33.66 -4.14 8.39
CA ASP A 463 33.93 -4.13 6.95
C ASP A 463 32.95 -3.20 6.21
N LEU A 464 31.65 -3.32 6.53
CA LEU A 464 30.60 -2.45 5.98
C LEU A 464 30.88 -0.97 6.31
N LEU A 465 31.15 -0.65 7.58
CA LEU A 465 31.46 0.72 8.02
C LEU A 465 32.73 1.27 7.35
N THR A 466 33.85 0.55 7.40
CA THR A 466 35.13 1.03 6.87
C THR A 466 35.16 1.08 5.33
N GLY A 467 34.50 0.12 4.66
CA GLY A 467 34.34 0.08 3.22
C GLY A 467 33.58 1.29 2.67
N PHE A 468 32.40 1.60 3.23
CA PHE A 468 31.62 2.77 2.81
C PHE A 468 32.33 4.11 3.08
N TRP A 469 33.09 4.22 4.19
CA TRP A 469 33.96 5.37 4.43
C TRP A 469 35.11 5.49 3.42
N ALA A 470 35.71 4.38 3.00
CA ALA A 470 36.86 4.36 2.09
C ALA A 470 36.53 4.82 0.66
N ILE A 471 35.26 4.68 0.24
CA ILE A 471 34.76 5.05 -1.09
C ILE A 471 34.02 6.40 -1.13
N ASP A 472 34.07 7.15 -0.02
CA ASP A 472 33.39 8.43 0.23
C ASP A 472 31.85 8.39 0.27
N GLU A 473 31.24 7.20 0.21
CA GLU A 473 29.79 6.97 0.32
C GLU A 473 29.34 6.95 1.80
N LYS A 474 29.65 8.04 2.52
CA LYS A 474 29.42 8.15 3.97
C LYS A 474 27.93 8.18 4.34
N PRO A 475 27.51 7.57 5.46
CA PRO A 475 26.13 7.65 5.96
C PRO A 475 25.64 9.09 6.14
N THR A 476 24.41 9.37 5.69
CA THR A 476 23.73 10.64 5.92
C THR A 476 22.43 10.41 6.69
N GLY A 477 22.36 10.94 7.92
CA GLY A 477 21.29 10.66 8.86
C GLY A 477 19.92 11.09 8.32
N SER A 478 19.11 10.10 7.93
CA SER A 478 17.68 10.11 7.52
C SER A 478 17.42 9.21 6.31
N LYS A 479 18.44 8.87 5.52
CA LYS A 479 18.36 7.90 4.41
C LYS A 479 19.65 7.10 4.30
N ASP A 480 19.78 6.14 5.23
CA ASP A 480 20.88 5.19 5.25
C ASP A 480 20.34 3.81 4.80
N PRO A 481 20.59 3.38 3.55
CA PRO A 481 20.12 2.08 3.06
C PRO A 481 20.92 0.89 3.60
N PHE A 482 21.91 1.11 4.47
CA PHE A 482 22.77 0.08 5.07
C PHE A 482 22.80 0.13 6.61
N ALA A 483 21.92 0.92 7.23
CA ALA A 483 21.74 1.03 8.69
C ALA A 483 23.02 1.37 9.50
N LEU A 484 23.98 2.08 8.90
CA LEU A 484 25.28 2.40 9.50
C LEU A 484 25.26 3.57 10.51
N ALA A 485 24.17 4.33 10.58
CA ALA A 485 24.03 5.48 11.48
C ALA A 485 23.53 5.11 12.90
N PRO A 486 24.32 5.31 13.98
CA PRO A 486 23.88 5.02 15.35
C PRO A 486 22.84 6.05 15.82
N GLY A 487 21.56 5.73 15.64
CA GLY A 487 20.42 6.57 16.03
C GLY A 487 19.45 6.94 14.89
N GLY A 488 19.58 6.33 13.69
CA GLY A 488 18.51 6.39 12.69
C GLY A 488 17.32 5.52 13.08
N ALA A 489 16.09 5.96 12.77
CA ALA A 489 14.95 5.05 12.75
C ALA A 489 15.15 4.04 11.61
N GLY A 490 14.91 2.76 11.89
CA GLY A 490 15.22 1.67 10.96
C GLY A 490 14.47 1.82 9.63
N GLY A 491 15.22 1.82 8.53
CA GLY A 491 14.70 1.38 7.25
C GLY A 491 14.68 -0.15 7.25
N ASP A 492 13.59 -0.75 6.78
CA ASP A 492 13.42 -2.19 6.69
C ASP A 492 14.60 -2.86 5.92
N PRO A 493 15.36 -3.78 6.54
CA PRO A 493 16.47 -4.47 5.88
C PRO A 493 16.01 -5.46 4.81
N ALA A 494 14.77 -5.97 4.82
CA ALA A 494 14.26 -6.81 3.74
C ALA A 494 14.13 -6.01 2.43
N GLY A 495 13.70 -4.74 2.52
CA GLY A 495 13.77 -3.76 1.43
C GLY A 495 15.18 -3.48 0.88
N ALA A 496 16.23 -3.78 1.67
CA ALA A 496 17.65 -3.69 1.29
C ALA A 496 18.31 -5.07 1.08
N GLY A 497 17.54 -6.16 1.05
CA GLY A 497 18.03 -7.52 0.87
C GLY A 497 18.88 -7.67 -0.39
N GLU A 498 19.95 -8.47 -0.30
CA GLU A 498 21.00 -8.58 -1.32
C GLU A 498 20.55 -9.38 -2.55
N ARG A 499 19.61 -8.82 -3.33
CA ARG A 499 18.98 -9.48 -4.48
C ARG A 499 20.02 -9.95 -5.50
N VAL A 500 20.21 -11.25 -5.54
CA VAL A 500 21.08 -11.94 -6.50
C VAL A 500 20.44 -11.90 -7.89
N GLU A 501 20.73 -10.87 -8.69
CA GLU A 501 20.37 -10.82 -10.12
C GLU A 501 21.21 -11.81 -10.96
N THR A 502 21.00 -13.12 -10.78
CA THR A 502 21.60 -14.15 -11.63
C THR A 502 21.04 -14.08 -13.05
N GLY A 503 21.82 -13.51 -13.97
CA GLY A 503 21.52 -13.43 -15.40
C GLY A 503 21.59 -14.77 -16.16
N ILE A 504 20.91 -15.81 -15.68
CA ILE A 504 20.89 -17.17 -16.27
C ILE A 504 19.44 -17.55 -16.65
N GLY A 505 19.03 -17.17 -17.85
CA GLY A 505 17.71 -17.50 -18.39
C GLY A 505 17.60 -18.97 -18.83
N ALA A 506 17.27 -19.87 -17.90
CA ALA A 506 16.87 -21.25 -18.19
C ALA A 506 15.39 -21.32 -18.57
N GLY A 507 15.08 -21.72 -19.81
CA GLY A 507 13.72 -21.73 -20.33
C GLY A 507 12.91 -22.97 -19.94
N ALA A 508 12.07 -22.86 -18.91
CA ALA A 508 11.03 -23.83 -18.60
C ALA A 508 9.67 -23.38 -19.18
N ALA A 509 9.16 -24.09 -20.18
CA ALA A 509 7.84 -23.85 -20.77
C ALA A 509 6.90 -25.02 -20.46
N GLY A 510 5.87 -24.76 -19.63
CA GLY A 510 4.79 -25.72 -19.38
C GLY A 510 3.95 -25.97 -20.64
N PRO A 511 3.40 -27.18 -20.83
CA PRO A 511 2.65 -27.53 -22.04
C PRO A 511 1.16 -27.18 -21.93
N ASP A 512 0.58 -26.61 -22.99
CA ASP A 512 -0.80 -26.98 -23.37
C ASP A 512 -1.08 -26.85 -24.89
N GLN A 513 -2.00 -27.71 -25.35
CA GLN A 513 -2.78 -27.81 -26.60
C GLN A 513 -2.47 -26.90 -27.83
N GLY A 514 -2.35 -27.55 -29.01
CA GLY A 514 -2.68 -26.90 -30.30
C GLY A 514 -1.95 -27.40 -31.56
N GLN A 515 -2.55 -28.31 -32.32
CA GLN A 515 -2.22 -28.60 -33.74
C GLN A 515 -3.47 -28.40 -34.63
N PRO A 516 -3.37 -28.32 -35.98
CA PRO A 516 -2.18 -28.35 -36.86
C PRO A 516 -2.10 -27.18 -37.89
N GLY A 517 -0.93 -26.95 -38.52
CA GLY A 517 -0.78 -25.93 -39.59
C GLY A 517 0.51 -26.03 -40.43
N ARG A 518 0.38 -26.44 -41.70
CA ARG A 518 1.43 -26.82 -42.69
C ARG A 518 2.56 -25.82 -43.03
N ASP A 519 3.66 -26.41 -43.54
CA ASP A 519 4.63 -25.90 -44.56
C ASP A 519 5.55 -24.70 -44.23
N GLY A 520 6.76 -24.64 -44.85
CA GLY A 520 7.42 -23.32 -44.96
C GLY A 520 8.88 -23.12 -45.39
N ARG A 521 9.80 -24.11 -45.35
CA ARG A 521 11.20 -24.03 -45.89
C ARG A 521 12.17 -22.90 -45.42
N ARG A 522 13.26 -23.34 -44.78
CA ARG A 522 14.69 -22.96 -45.01
C ARG A 522 15.18 -21.48 -44.92
N ARG A 523 16.11 -21.27 -43.97
CA ARG A 523 17.44 -20.63 -44.09
C ARG A 523 17.60 -19.33 -44.93
N ALA A 524 18.05 -18.25 -44.29
CA ALA A 524 19.47 -17.80 -44.33
C ALA A 524 19.67 -16.49 -43.53
N GLY A 525 20.86 -16.28 -42.96
CA GLY A 525 21.18 -15.09 -42.17
C GLY A 525 21.57 -13.86 -43.01
N GLY A 526 21.56 -12.68 -42.37
CA GLY A 526 22.00 -11.42 -42.98
C GLY A 526 22.17 -10.31 -41.95
N GLN A 527 23.41 -10.08 -41.51
CA GLN A 527 23.75 -8.98 -40.59
C GLN A 527 23.44 -7.61 -41.22
N ARG A 528 22.94 -6.67 -40.43
CA ARG A 528 22.86 -5.24 -40.80
C ARG A 528 23.36 -4.35 -39.68
N ARG A 529 24.40 -3.56 -39.96
CA ARG A 529 24.74 -2.35 -39.18
C ARG A 529 24.10 -1.12 -39.84
N ALA A 530 23.78 -0.13 -38.99
CA ALA A 530 23.96 1.33 -39.15
C ALA A 530 24.20 1.90 -40.58
N ARG A 531 23.67 3.06 -41.01
CA ARG A 531 23.06 4.21 -40.29
C ARG A 531 22.28 5.14 -41.32
N PRO A 532 22.00 6.46 -41.14
CA PRO A 532 20.60 6.95 -41.20
C PRO A 532 20.36 8.17 -42.16
N VAL A 533 19.23 8.89 -41.95
CA VAL A 533 18.93 10.29 -42.41
C VAL A 533 18.60 10.42 -43.94
N ARG A 534 17.49 11.04 -44.37
CA ARG A 534 17.17 12.48 -44.29
C ARG A 534 15.68 12.84 -44.55
N ARG A 535 15.27 14.08 -44.22
CA ARG A 535 13.93 14.68 -44.47
C ARG A 535 13.81 15.30 -45.89
N ALA A 536 12.61 15.22 -46.51
CA ALA A 536 11.87 16.22 -47.34
C ALA A 536 10.93 15.52 -48.36
N GLY A 537 9.77 16.05 -48.79
CA GLY A 537 8.98 17.20 -48.31
C GLY A 537 7.91 17.70 -49.31
N ARG A 538 6.77 18.23 -48.79
CA ARG A 538 5.76 19.16 -49.40
C ARG A 538 5.04 18.83 -50.74
N GLY A 539 3.68 18.80 -50.68
CA GLY A 539 2.70 19.06 -51.77
C GLY A 539 1.30 18.55 -51.34
N ARG A 540 0.16 19.29 -51.30
CA ARG A 540 -0.56 20.18 -52.27
C ARG A 540 -0.87 19.45 -53.59
N MET A 541 -2.10 19.40 -54.15
CA MET A 541 -3.44 20.02 -53.93
C MET A 541 -4.53 19.13 -54.62
N ARG A 542 -5.87 19.35 -54.73
CA ARG A 542 -6.84 20.46 -54.46
C ARG A 542 -8.30 19.93 -54.43
N ALA A 543 -9.21 20.54 -53.63
CA ALA A 543 -10.70 20.59 -53.79
C ALA A 543 -11.52 19.26 -53.80
N GLY A 544 -12.85 19.24 -53.52
CA GLY A 544 -13.79 20.31 -53.08
C GLY A 544 -15.23 19.79 -52.88
N ALA A 545 -16.15 20.71 -52.49
CA ALA A 545 -17.64 20.66 -52.40
C ALA A 545 -18.43 19.32 -52.55
N GLY A 546 -19.52 19.06 -51.81
CA GLY A 546 -20.24 19.88 -50.82
C GLY A 546 -21.77 19.62 -50.83
N ARG A 547 -22.51 20.27 -49.92
CA ARG A 547 -23.97 20.13 -49.62
C ARG A 547 -24.36 18.83 -48.88
N GLY A 548 -25.48 18.90 -48.15
CA GLY A 548 -25.83 18.01 -47.04
C GLY A 548 -27.14 17.22 -47.18
N PRO A 549 -27.78 16.85 -46.05
CA PRO A 549 -28.65 15.66 -45.91
C PRO A 549 -30.13 15.92 -46.25
N PRO A 550 -30.99 14.88 -46.20
CA PRO A 550 -31.89 14.78 -45.02
C PRO A 550 -32.44 13.37 -44.62
N ARG A 551 -32.60 13.15 -43.29
CA ARG A 551 -33.80 12.55 -42.61
C ARG A 551 -34.22 11.08 -42.93
N LEU A 552 -35.16 10.39 -42.24
CA LEU A 552 -35.63 10.31 -40.82
C LEU A 552 -36.56 9.06 -40.66
N LEU A 553 -36.49 8.34 -39.53
CA LEU A 553 -37.64 7.63 -38.86
C LEU A 553 -38.29 6.41 -39.60
N PRO A 554 -39.35 5.71 -39.06
CA PRO A 554 -39.30 4.92 -37.80
C PRO A 554 -40.12 3.59 -37.73
N ARG A 555 -39.73 2.65 -36.83
CA ARG A 555 -40.62 1.73 -36.02
C ARG A 555 -41.60 0.79 -36.80
N PRO A 556 -42.54 0.01 -36.18
CA PRO A 556 -42.63 -0.58 -34.81
C PRO A 556 -42.96 -2.11 -34.72
N ALA A 557 -42.51 -2.75 -33.62
CA ALA A 557 -43.24 -3.68 -32.72
C ALA A 557 -43.90 -5.04 -33.17
N GLN A 558 -44.26 -5.84 -32.14
CA GLN A 558 -45.04 -7.12 -32.10
C GLN A 558 -44.30 -8.42 -32.52
N GLY A 559 -44.44 -9.58 -31.85
CA GLY A 559 -44.92 -9.83 -30.47
C GLY A 559 -45.45 -11.27 -30.18
N LEU A 560 -44.83 -12.00 -29.23
CA LEU A 560 -45.32 -13.25 -28.56
C LEU A 560 -45.60 -14.50 -29.47
N PRO A 561 -45.91 -15.71 -28.93
CA PRO A 561 -45.80 -16.27 -27.56
C PRO A 561 -44.90 -17.54 -27.48
N ALA A 562 -44.94 -18.30 -26.37
CA ALA A 562 -44.12 -19.50 -26.09
C ALA A 562 -44.93 -20.79 -25.80
N ARG A 563 -44.24 -21.97 -25.67
CA ARG A 563 -44.62 -23.32 -25.12
C ARG A 563 -44.25 -24.50 -26.06
N PRO A 564 -44.25 -25.79 -25.62
CA PRO A 564 -43.83 -26.36 -24.31
C PRO A 564 -43.09 -27.74 -24.38
N GLY A 565 -42.49 -28.18 -23.25
CA GLY A 565 -42.24 -29.61 -22.92
C GLY A 565 -41.06 -30.30 -23.63
N ALA A 566 -40.62 -31.51 -23.22
CA ALA A 566 -40.96 -32.30 -22.03
C ALA A 566 -39.80 -33.28 -21.67
N ALA A 567 -39.86 -33.92 -20.49
CA ALA A 567 -38.94 -34.98 -20.05
C ALA A 567 -39.17 -36.32 -20.81
N PRO A 568 -38.30 -37.35 -20.70
CA PRO A 568 -37.96 -38.02 -19.42
C PRO A 568 -36.65 -37.58 -18.75
#